data_AF-A7SZ85-F1
#
_entry.id   AF-A7SZ85-F1
#
_cell.length_a   1.000
_cell.length_b   1.000
_cell.length_c   1.000
_cell.angle_alpha   90.00
_cell.angle_beta   90.00
_cell.angle_gamma   90.00
#
_symmetry.space_group_name_H-M   'P 1'
#
loop_
_entity.id
_entity.type
_entity.pdbx_description
1 polymer ?
#
loop_
_entity_poly.entity_id
_entity_poly.type
_entity_poly.pdbx_seq_one_letter_code
_entity_poly.pdbx_strand_id
1 'polypeptide(L)'
;QGASYYLSFQGASNHLSSQGAFNHLSLQGASNHLSFQGASNHLSFQGASNHLSFKGASDHLPFQGASNHLSFQGASNHIPFQGASNHLSLQGPARFITSQGASDHLPFQGASNHLSFQGASNHIPFQGASNHLSLQGPSNYLSLQGA
;
A
#
# COMPACT_ATOMS: atom_id res chain seq x y z
N GLN A 1 -11.38 -26.91 -8.28
CA GLN A 1 -12.26 -25.95 -8.97
C GLN A 1 -12.14 -24.63 -8.22
N GLY A 2 -11.35 -23.70 -8.76
CA GLY A 2 -11.00 -22.45 -8.09
C GLY A 2 -12.20 -21.51 -8.09
N ALA A 3 -12.84 -21.35 -6.95
CA ALA A 3 -13.89 -20.36 -6.81
C ALA A 3 -13.24 -18.98 -6.88
N SER A 4 -13.54 -18.24 -7.95
CA SER A 4 -13.16 -16.85 -8.10
C SER A 4 -13.96 -16.00 -7.13
N TYR A 5 -13.46 -15.83 -5.91
CA TYR A 5 -14.09 -14.94 -4.93
C TYR A 5 -13.69 -13.50 -5.23
N TYR A 6 -14.68 -12.75 -5.71
CA TYR A 6 -14.64 -11.29 -5.79
C TYR A 6 -15.32 -10.75 -4.55
N LEU A 7 -14.58 -10.00 -3.74
CA LEU A 7 -15.13 -9.30 -2.59
C LEU A 7 -14.99 -7.80 -2.85
N SER A 8 -16.11 -7.08 -2.84
CA SER A 8 -16.13 -5.63 -2.96
C SER A 8 -16.82 -5.04 -1.74
N PHE A 9 -16.22 -3.99 -1.19
CA PHE A 9 -16.77 -3.22 -0.09
C PHE A 9 -16.92 -1.76 -0.51
N GLN A 10 -18.10 -1.19 -0.31
CA GLN A 10 -18.35 0.22 -0.52
C GLN A 10 -19.15 0.79 0.65
N GLY A 11 -18.65 1.84 1.29
CA GLY A 11 -19.39 2.49 2.37
C GLY A 11 -18.61 3.56 3.11
N ALA A 12 -19.29 4.24 4.03
CA ALA A 12 -18.67 5.19 4.94
C ALA A 12 -18.83 4.74 6.40
N SER A 13 -17.82 5.02 7.23
CA SER A 13 -17.85 4.78 8.69
C SER A 13 -18.05 3.31 9.09
N ASN A 14 -17.46 2.37 8.34
CA ASN A 14 -17.64 0.94 8.60
C ASN A 14 -16.44 0.33 9.31
N HIS A 15 -16.71 -0.76 10.02
CA HIS A 15 -15.69 -1.66 10.56
C HIS A 15 -15.84 -3.03 9.92
N LEU A 16 -14.80 -3.51 9.24
CA LEU A 16 -14.81 -4.80 8.56
C LEU A 16 -13.54 -5.58 8.86
N SER A 17 -13.70 -6.89 9.08
CA SER A 17 -12.60 -7.85 9.15
C SER A 17 -12.93 -9.04 8.24
N SER A 18 -11.96 -9.50 7.45
CA SER A 18 -12.14 -10.69 6.62
C SER A 18 -10.87 -11.52 6.50
N GLN A 19 -11.05 -12.82 6.27
CA GLN A 19 -10.00 -13.81 6.11
C GLN A 19 -10.29 -14.69 4.91
N GLY A 20 -9.29 -14.98 4.09
CA GLY A 20 -9.44 -15.91 2.97
C GLY A 20 -8.53 -15.63 1.77
N ALA A 21 -8.73 -16.43 0.71
CA ALA A 21 -8.11 -16.22 -0.58
C ALA A 21 -9.14 -15.63 -1.55
N PHE A 22 -8.78 -14.53 -2.20
CA PHE A 22 -9.66 -13.81 -3.14
C PHE A 22 -8.96 -13.65 -4.48
N ASN A 23 -9.68 -13.76 -5.59
CA ASN A 23 -9.09 -13.31 -6.85
C ASN A 23 -8.99 -11.79 -6.87
N HIS A 24 -10.04 -11.12 -6.40
CA HIS A 24 -10.09 -9.67 -6.30
C HIS A 24 -10.73 -9.25 -4.97
N LEU A 25 -10.07 -8.32 -4.30
CA LEU A 25 -10.60 -7.61 -3.14
C LEU A 25 -10.55 -6.12 -3.43
N SER A 26 -11.71 -5.46 -3.46
CA SER A 26 -11.81 -4.02 -3.69
C SER A 26 -12.48 -3.32 -2.51
N LEU A 27 -11.89 -2.23 -2.06
CA LEU A 27 -12.34 -1.48 -0.89
C LEU A 27 -12.49 -0.01 -1.28
N GLN A 28 -13.71 0.52 -1.20
CA GLN A 28 -14.00 1.90 -1.51
C GLN A 28 -14.75 2.58 -0.36
N GLY A 29 -14.33 3.79 0.02
CA GLY A 29 -15.11 4.55 0.98
C GLY A 29 -14.37 5.61 1.78
N ALA A 30 -15.06 6.12 2.79
CA ALA A 30 -14.52 7.13 3.69
C ALA A 30 -14.66 6.71 5.15
N SER A 31 -13.68 7.08 5.98
CA SER A 31 -13.74 6.88 7.44
C SER A 31 -13.93 5.41 7.87
N ASN A 32 -13.48 4.44 7.07
CA ASN A 32 -13.60 3.03 7.39
C ASN A 32 -12.37 2.52 8.16
N HIS A 33 -12.59 1.47 8.94
CA HIS A 33 -11.54 0.69 9.59
C HIS A 33 -11.61 -0.76 9.12
N LEU A 34 -10.62 -1.17 8.33
CA LEU A 34 -10.66 -2.40 7.55
C LEU A 34 -9.45 -3.28 7.90
N SER A 35 -9.68 -4.57 8.13
CA SER A 35 -8.62 -5.56 8.40
C SER A 35 -8.79 -6.79 7.53
N PHE A 36 -7.71 -7.22 6.87
CA PHE A 36 -7.73 -8.36 5.97
C PHE A 36 -6.52 -9.25 6.19
N GLN A 37 -6.75 -10.56 6.19
CA GLN A 37 -5.68 -11.55 6.24
C GLN A 37 -5.88 -12.64 5.18
N GLY A 38 -4.87 -12.85 4.34
CA GLY A 38 -4.87 -13.92 3.35
C GLY A 38 -4.17 -13.56 2.05
N ALA A 39 -4.63 -14.12 0.94
CA ALA A 39 -3.99 -13.94 -0.37
C ALA A 39 -4.96 -13.30 -1.36
N SER A 40 -4.46 -12.41 -2.21
CA SER A 40 -5.25 -11.88 -3.32
C SER A 40 -4.45 -11.59 -4.57
N ASN A 41 -4.92 -12.00 -5.75
CA ASN A 41 -4.26 -11.60 -6.99
C ASN A 41 -4.32 -10.06 -7.17
N HIS A 42 -5.43 -9.44 -6.75
CA HIS A 42 -5.60 -8.00 -6.85
C HIS A 42 -6.32 -7.44 -5.62
N LEU A 43 -5.63 -6.63 -4.83
CA LEU A 43 -6.20 -5.91 -3.70
C LEU A 43 -6.15 -4.40 -3.96
N SER A 44 -7.29 -3.82 -4.31
CA SER A 44 -7.41 -2.38 -4.58
C SER A 44 -8.09 -1.65 -3.43
N PHE A 45 -7.58 -0.48 -3.08
CA PHE A 45 -8.24 0.40 -2.12
C PHE A 45 -8.29 1.85 -2.62
N GLN A 46 -9.48 2.45 -2.51
CA GLN A 46 -9.76 3.83 -2.86
C GLN A 46 -10.55 4.53 -1.76
N GLY A 47 -10.04 5.61 -1.18
CA GLY A 47 -10.81 6.29 -0.14
C GLY A 47 -10.17 7.48 0.54
N ALA A 48 -10.90 8.05 1.49
CA ALA A 48 -10.42 9.15 2.33
C ALA A 48 -10.57 8.82 3.83
N SER A 49 -9.58 9.20 4.64
CA SER A 49 -9.64 9.08 6.10
C SER A 49 -9.86 7.65 6.63
N ASN A 50 -9.39 6.63 5.92
CA ASN A 50 -9.54 5.23 6.32
C ASN A 50 -8.31 4.70 7.06
N HIS A 51 -8.52 3.66 7.86
CA HIS A 51 -7.47 2.83 8.44
C HIS A 51 -7.56 1.41 7.84
N LEU A 52 -6.51 0.96 7.16
CA LEU A 52 -6.46 -0.35 6.51
C LEU A 52 -5.25 -1.15 7.02
N SER A 53 -5.50 -2.41 7.41
CA SER A 53 -4.46 -3.39 7.66
C SER A 53 -4.64 -4.59 6.75
N PHE A 54 -3.58 -4.99 6.05
CA PHE A 54 -3.54 -6.22 5.27
C PHE A 54 -2.34 -7.08 5.67
N LYS A 55 -2.59 -8.36 5.93
CA LYS A 55 -1.55 -9.35 6.20
C LYS A 55 -1.62 -10.52 5.22
N GLY A 56 -0.60 -10.69 4.39
CA GLY A 56 -0.45 -11.83 3.50
C GLY A 56 0.15 -11.47 2.15
N ALA A 57 -0.33 -12.06 1.06
CA ALA A 57 0.30 -11.91 -0.26
C ALA A 57 -0.64 -11.26 -1.27
N SER A 58 -0.10 -10.40 -2.14
CA SER A 58 -0.86 -9.91 -3.29
C SER A 58 -0.02 -9.63 -4.53
N ASP A 59 -0.47 -10.05 -5.71
CA ASP A 59 0.26 -9.72 -6.94
C ASP A 59 0.20 -8.23 -7.26
N HIS A 60 -0.97 -7.61 -7.13
CA HIS A 60 -1.16 -6.19 -7.41
C HIS A 60 -1.95 -5.52 -6.28
N LEU A 61 -1.35 -4.48 -5.72
CA LEU A 61 -1.84 -3.78 -4.55
C LEU A 61 -1.98 -2.26 -4.78
N PRO A 62 -2.91 -1.80 -5.64
CA PRO A 62 -3.07 -0.37 -5.89
C PRO A 62 -3.78 0.34 -4.73
N PHE A 63 -3.25 1.50 -4.36
CA PHE A 63 -3.79 2.37 -3.34
C PHE A 63 -4.02 3.77 -3.89
N GLN A 64 -5.23 4.29 -3.69
CA GLN A 64 -5.56 5.67 -4.01
C GLN A 64 -6.30 6.35 -2.86
N GLY A 65 -5.87 7.54 -2.44
CA GLY A 65 -6.65 8.27 -1.45
C GLY A 65 -5.98 9.44 -0.74
N ALA A 66 -6.73 10.03 0.18
CA ALA A 66 -6.26 11.13 1.01
C ALA A 66 -6.42 10.83 2.50
N SER A 67 -5.45 11.26 3.30
CA SER A 67 -5.50 11.18 4.77
C SER A 67 -5.72 9.76 5.32
N ASN A 68 -5.27 8.72 4.61
CA ASN A 68 -5.43 7.34 5.04
C ASN A 68 -4.20 6.85 5.82
N HIS A 69 -4.42 5.83 6.67
CA HIS A 69 -3.37 5.06 7.32
C HIS A 69 -3.45 3.61 6.84
N LEU A 70 -2.40 3.14 6.18
CA LEU A 70 -2.32 1.82 5.57
C LEU A 70 -1.13 1.05 6.14
N SER A 71 -1.37 -0.19 6.55
CA SER A 71 -0.34 -1.12 6.96
C SER A 71 -0.45 -2.39 6.12
N PHE A 72 0.61 -2.73 5.40
CA PHE A 72 0.73 -3.97 4.64
C PHE A 72 1.87 -4.80 5.21
N GLN A 73 1.58 -6.05 5.56
CA GLN A 73 2.57 -7.02 6.00
C GLN A 73 2.52 -8.26 5.11
N GLY A 74 3.56 -8.45 4.29
CA GLY A 74 3.79 -9.64 3.50
C GLY A 74 4.42 -9.35 2.14
N ALA A 75 4.06 -10.10 1.11
CA ALA A 75 4.75 -10.05 -0.19
C ALA A 75 3.87 -9.48 -1.29
N SER A 76 4.45 -8.66 -2.17
CA SER A 76 3.75 -8.20 -3.37
C SER A 76 4.62 -8.13 -4.63
N ASN A 77 4.00 -8.19 -5.80
CA ASN A 77 4.73 -7.92 -7.05
C ASN A 77 4.69 -6.42 -7.38
N HIS A 78 3.53 -5.77 -7.29
CA HIS A 78 3.38 -4.37 -7.68
C HIS A 78 2.53 -3.58 -6.69
N ILE A 79 3.09 -2.49 -6.18
CA ILE A 79 2.44 -1.59 -5.23
C ILE A 79 2.49 -0.17 -5.79
N PRO A 80 1.49 0.24 -6.62
CA PRO A 80 1.31 1.63 -6.97
C PRO A 80 0.48 2.34 -5.91
N PHE A 81 0.97 3.49 -5.47
CA PHE A 81 0.31 4.34 -4.51
C PHE A 81 0.12 5.74 -5.09
N GLN A 82 -1.07 6.29 -4.93
CA GLN A 82 -1.39 7.66 -5.30
C GLN A 82 -2.16 8.35 -4.18
N GLY A 83 -1.70 9.49 -3.69
CA GLY A 83 -2.45 10.16 -2.63
C GLY A 83 -1.90 11.47 -2.12
N ALA A 84 -2.52 11.97 -1.05
CA ALA A 84 -2.03 13.09 -0.29
C ALA A 84 -2.25 12.89 1.22
N SER A 85 -1.27 13.31 2.02
CA SER A 85 -1.32 13.27 3.49
C SER A 85 -1.56 11.88 4.08
N ASN A 86 -1.10 10.82 3.43
CA ASN A 86 -1.27 9.44 3.90
C ASN A 86 -0.05 8.95 4.68
N HIS A 87 -0.29 7.90 5.47
CA HIS A 87 0.74 7.09 6.09
C HIS A 87 0.66 5.66 5.53
N LEU A 88 1.68 5.21 4.80
CA LEU A 88 1.74 3.86 4.22
C LEU A 88 2.96 3.11 4.74
N SER A 89 2.72 2.13 5.60
CA SER A 89 3.75 1.21 6.07
C SER A 89 3.71 -0.09 5.28
N LEU A 90 4.82 -0.44 4.61
CA LEU A 90 4.97 -1.75 3.97
C LEU A 90 6.09 -2.54 4.63
N GLN A 91 5.78 -3.78 5.01
CA GLN A 91 6.75 -4.73 5.53
C GLN A 91 6.74 -6.02 4.69
N GLY A 92 7.88 -6.33 4.09
CA GLY A 92 8.13 -7.52 3.29
C GLY A 92 8.60 -7.21 1.87
N PRO A 93 8.87 -8.24 1.05
CA PRO A 93 9.44 -8.06 -0.27
C PRO A 93 8.41 -7.53 -1.28
N ALA A 94 8.85 -6.62 -2.14
CA ALA A 94 8.04 -6.09 -3.24
C ALA A 94 8.85 -5.91 -4.51
N ARG A 95 8.46 -6.47 -5.66
CA ARG A 95 9.26 -6.27 -6.89
C ARG A 95 9.29 -4.81 -7.31
N PHE A 96 8.14 -4.14 -7.32
CA PHE A 96 7.98 -2.76 -7.77
C PHE A 96 7.13 -1.98 -6.79
N ILE A 97 7.66 -0.85 -6.30
CA ILE A 97 6.90 0.14 -5.53
C ILE A 97 6.97 1.46 -6.27
N THR A 98 5.81 2.03 -6.58
CA THR A 98 5.69 3.36 -7.16
C THR A 98 4.75 4.20 -6.30
N SER A 99 5.12 5.45 -6.07
CA SER A 99 4.34 6.36 -5.24
C SER A 99 4.28 7.73 -5.90
N GLN A 100 3.07 8.26 -6.03
CA GLN A 100 2.80 9.61 -6.50
C GLN A 100 1.94 10.35 -5.48
N GLY A 101 2.51 11.31 -4.77
CA GLY A 101 1.73 11.98 -3.75
C GLY A 101 2.41 13.13 -3.04
N ALA A 102 1.68 13.78 -2.16
CA ALA A 102 2.15 14.96 -1.45
C ALA A 102 1.94 14.83 0.05
N SER A 103 2.95 15.23 0.82
CA SER A 103 2.94 15.20 2.29
C SER A 103 2.69 13.80 2.86
N ASP A 104 3.12 12.76 2.16
CA ASP A 104 2.96 11.36 2.59
C ASP A 104 4.16 10.90 3.44
N HIS A 105 3.88 10.01 4.40
CA HIS A 105 4.90 9.30 5.18
C HIS A 105 4.89 7.81 4.82
N LEU A 106 5.99 7.33 4.24
CA LEU A 106 6.04 6.06 3.53
C LEU A 106 7.17 5.15 4.05
N PRO A 107 7.06 4.57 5.25
CA PRO A 107 8.05 3.64 5.78
C PRO A 107 7.98 2.29 5.08
N PHE A 108 9.14 1.81 4.66
CA PHE A 108 9.29 0.55 3.95
C PHE A 108 10.38 -0.28 4.60
N GLN A 109 10.08 -1.55 4.87
CA GLN A 109 11.04 -2.53 5.33
C GLN A 109 10.99 -3.78 4.45
N GLY A 110 12.05 -4.05 3.70
CA GLY A 110 12.12 -5.22 2.82
C GLY A 110 13.03 -5.04 1.61
N ALA A 111 13.01 -6.03 0.73
CA ALA A 111 13.75 -5.99 -0.54
C ALA A 111 12.85 -5.53 -1.68
N SER A 112 13.39 -4.72 -2.58
CA SER A 112 12.73 -4.34 -3.84
C SER A 112 13.66 -4.38 -5.04
N ASN A 113 13.10 -4.56 -6.25
CA ASN A 113 13.89 -4.37 -7.46
C ASN A 113 13.85 -2.91 -7.91
N HIS A 114 12.71 -2.23 -7.72
CA HIS A 114 12.53 -0.88 -8.21
C HIS A 114 11.62 -0.06 -7.28
N LEU A 115 12.15 1.07 -6.83
CA LEU A 115 11.45 2.08 -6.05
C LEU A 115 11.38 3.38 -6.85
N SER A 116 10.19 3.96 -6.98
CA SER A 116 10.01 5.27 -7.62
C SER A 116 9.06 6.13 -6.83
N PHE A 117 9.54 7.29 -6.41
CA PHE A 117 8.77 8.25 -5.62
C PHE A 117 8.71 9.59 -6.36
N GLN A 118 7.50 10.08 -6.58
CA GLN A 118 7.25 11.37 -7.20
C GLN A 118 6.27 12.18 -6.35
N GLY A 119 6.57 13.47 -6.19
CA GLY A 119 5.68 14.45 -5.58
C GLY A 119 6.40 15.33 -4.59
N ALA A 120 5.69 15.89 -3.60
CA ALA A 120 6.22 16.97 -2.79
C ALA A 120 6.13 16.67 -1.29
N SER A 121 7.17 17.04 -0.53
CA SER A 121 7.17 16.98 0.94
C SER A 121 6.93 15.57 1.53
N ASN A 122 7.34 14.52 0.81
CA ASN A 122 7.19 13.15 1.28
C ASN A 122 8.37 12.74 2.18
N HIS A 123 8.10 11.93 3.19
CA HIS A 123 9.12 11.35 4.06
C HIS A 123 9.15 9.83 3.91
N ILE A 124 10.29 9.29 3.46
CA ILE A 124 10.41 7.91 3.02
C ILE A 124 11.56 7.23 3.78
N PRO A 125 11.31 6.62 4.94
CA PRO A 125 12.26 5.69 5.56
C PRO A 125 12.26 4.38 4.78
N PHE A 126 13.41 3.93 4.32
CA PHE A 126 13.57 2.63 3.68
C PHE A 126 14.67 1.83 4.37
N GLN A 127 14.31 0.65 4.87
CA GLN A 127 15.24 -0.31 5.44
C GLN A 127 15.25 -1.59 4.60
N GLY A 128 16.38 -1.88 3.96
CA GLY A 128 16.57 -3.08 3.14
C GLY A 128 17.40 -2.81 1.89
N ALA A 129 17.11 -3.56 0.82
CA ALA A 129 17.88 -3.51 -0.43
C ALA A 129 17.00 -3.13 -1.62
N SER A 130 17.51 -2.26 -2.51
CA SER A 130 16.90 -1.97 -3.80
C SER A 130 17.93 -1.93 -4.93
N ASN A 131 17.58 -2.46 -6.11
CA ASN A 131 18.45 -2.36 -7.29
C ASN A 131 18.32 -0.98 -7.98
N HIS A 132 17.11 -0.44 -8.02
CA HIS A 132 16.81 0.86 -8.63
C HIS A 132 15.97 1.72 -7.70
N LEU A 133 16.32 3.00 -7.64
CA LEU A 133 15.65 4.00 -6.81
C LEU A 133 15.62 5.34 -7.55
N SER A 134 14.43 5.92 -7.66
CA SER A 134 14.23 7.28 -8.14
C SER A 134 13.39 8.09 -7.14
N LEU A 135 13.76 9.35 -6.96
CA LEU A 135 13.05 10.32 -6.12
C LEU A 135 12.94 11.64 -6.88
N GLN A 136 11.72 12.14 -7.06
CA GLN A 136 11.44 13.35 -7.82
C GLN A 136 10.46 14.27 -7.12
N GLY A 137 10.71 15.57 -7.25
CA GLY A 137 9.87 16.64 -6.73
C GLY A 137 10.43 17.28 -5.44
N PRO A 138 9.86 18.42 -5.03
CA PRO A 138 10.46 19.29 -4.03
C PRO A 138 10.30 18.74 -2.61
N SER A 139 11.27 19.03 -1.75
CA SER A 139 11.20 18.79 -0.30
C SER A 139 10.95 17.34 0.12
N ASN A 140 11.25 16.36 -0.75
CA ASN A 140 11.20 14.97 -0.35
C ASN A 140 12.43 14.61 0.49
N TYR A 141 12.22 13.81 1.53
CA TYR A 141 13.27 13.26 2.37
C TYR A 141 13.26 11.74 2.26
N LEU A 142 14.43 11.16 1.99
CA LEU A 142 14.64 9.73 1.90
C LEU A 142 15.76 9.33 2.85
N SER A 143 15.45 8.39 3.75
CA SER A 143 16.44 7.77 4.64
C SER A 143 16.63 6.33 4.21
N LEU A 144 17.85 5.96 3.86
CA LEU A 144 18.20 4.59 3.48
C LEU A 144 19.01 3.93 4.60
N GLN A 145 18.53 2.79 5.08
CA GLN A 145 19.30 1.91 5.96
C GLN A 145 19.50 0.57 5.25
N GLY A 146 20.75 0.31 4.88
CA GLY A 146 21.14 -0.96 4.24
C GLY A 146 20.97 -2.15 5.19
N ALA A 147 20.90 -3.34 4.60
CA ALA A 147 21.09 -4.61 5.30
C ALA A 147 22.57 -5.00 5.31
#